data_AF-A0A6G0X902-F1
#
_entry.id   AF-A0A6G0X902-F1
#
_cell.length_a   1.000
_cell.length_b   1.000
_cell.length_c   1.000
_cell.angle_alpha   90.00
_cell.angle_beta   90.00
_cell.angle_gamma   90.00
#
_symmetry.space_group_name_H-M   'P 1'
#
loop_
_entity.id
_entity.type
_entity.pdbx_description
1 polymer ?
#
loop_
_entity_poly.entity_id
_entity_poly.type
_entity_poly.pdbx_seq_one_letter_code
_entity_poly.pdbx_strand_id
1 'polypeptide(L)'
;MKFDSLATLKKTNADEVARREKQIDLWVSEHGEYDEKGIQPKFDAKKIRIYSSYWNWVMQDALYYRTLATVEGVKIGVSIIDHDSYLAQMAAFLNTDLTDLVWREDPDTWHRPFLCKRWTPELPATTEFLVARQQALGKSDLPFNC
;
A
#
# COMPACT_ATOMS: atom_id res chain seq x y z
N MET A 1 -45.66 57.06 -2.08
CA MET A 1 -44.92 56.14 -1.17
C MET A 1 -43.73 55.58 -1.94
N LYS A 2 -42.50 55.77 -1.44
CA LYS A 2 -41.31 55.16 -2.06
C LYS A 2 -41.23 53.71 -1.60
N PHE A 3 -41.39 52.78 -2.54
CA PHE A 3 -41.20 51.36 -2.28
C PHE A 3 -39.69 51.11 -2.19
N ASP A 4 -39.20 50.78 -1.00
CA ASP A 4 -37.77 50.50 -0.81
C ASP A 4 -37.50 49.04 -1.17
N SER A 5 -37.20 48.83 -2.46
CA SER A 5 -36.95 47.50 -3.03
C SER A 5 -35.81 46.76 -2.31
N LEU A 6 -34.84 47.49 -1.75
CA LEU A 6 -33.74 46.91 -0.98
C LEU A 6 -34.23 46.27 0.32
N ALA A 7 -35.14 46.94 1.02
CA ALA A 7 -35.72 46.43 2.26
C ALA A 7 -36.54 45.17 2.02
N THR A 8 -37.33 45.16 0.93
CA THR A 8 -38.10 43.99 0.50
C THR A 8 -37.19 42.81 0.14
N LEU A 9 -36.11 43.05 -0.61
CA LEU A 9 -35.13 42.02 -0.98
C LEU A 9 -34.40 41.41 0.22
N LYS A 10 -34.03 42.25 1.21
CA LYS A 10 -33.41 41.78 2.45
C LYS A 10 -34.37 40.89 3.23
N LYS A 11 -35.63 41.28 3.31
CA LYS A 11 -36.68 40.48 3.99
C LYS A 11 -36.89 39.14 3.29
N THR A 12 -37.02 39.12 1.96
CA THR A 12 -37.19 37.87 1.22
C THR A 12 -35.99 36.94 1.35
N ASN A 13 -34.76 37.47 1.38
CA ASN A 13 -33.57 36.65 1.62
C ASN A 13 -33.54 36.07 3.04
N ALA A 14 -33.94 36.85 4.05
CA ALA A 14 -34.03 36.37 5.43
C ALA A 14 -35.09 35.27 5.57
N ASP A 15 -36.25 35.43 4.94
CA ASP A 15 -37.32 34.44 4.91
C ASP A 15 -36.87 33.14 4.22
N GLU A 16 -36.10 33.23 3.14
CA GLU A 16 -35.51 32.07 2.45
C GLU A 16 -34.44 31.34 3.28
N VAL A 17 -33.62 32.08 4.03
CA VAL A 17 -32.64 31.48 4.95
C VAL A 17 -33.35 30.73 6.08
N ALA A 18 -34.33 31.37 6.74
CA ALA A 18 -35.10 30.75 7.82
C ALA A 18 -35.85 29.49 7.35
N ARG A 19 -36.37 29.50 6.12
CA ARG A 19 -37.02 28.32 5.52
C ARG A 19 -36.05 27.15 5.33
N ARG A 20 -34.80 27.43 4.92
CA ARG A 20 -33.76 26.41 4.73
C ARG A 20 -33.22 25.87 6.06
N GLU A 21 -32.99 26.75 7.03
CA GLU A 21 -32.59 26.36 8.39
C GLU A 21 -33.59 25.37 9.00
N LYS A 22 -34.89 25.67 8.89
CA LYS A 22 -35.95 24.75 9.37
C LYS A 22 -35.94 23.38 8.68
N GLN A 23 -35.57 23.31 7.40
CA GLN A 23 -35.43 22.03 6.69
C GLN A 23 -34.21 21.24 7.15
N ILE A 24 -33.10 21.94 7.43
CA ILE A 24 -31.88 21.33 7.99
C ILE A 24 -32.16 20.82 9.40
N ASP A 25 -32.83 21.62 10.24
CA ASP A 25 -33.18 21.24 11.62
C ASP A 25 -34.07 19.99 11.66
N LEU A 26 -35.06 19.90 10.77
CA LEU A 26 -35.89 18.69 10.62
C LEU A 26 -35.02 17.48 10.25
N TRP A 27 -34.09 17.66 9.33
CA TRP A 27 -33.25 16.55 8.88
C TRP A 27 -32.31 16.07 10.00
N VAL A 28 -31.70 16.99 10.75
CA VAL A 28 -30.87 16.70 11.92
C VAL A 28 -31.69 16.09 13.06
N SER A 29 -32.95 16.51 13.28
CA SER A 29 -33.80 15.93 14.31
C SER A 29 -34.21 14.48 14.00
N GLU A 30 -34.40 14.15 12.71
CA GLU A 30 -34.79 12.80 12.29
C GLU A 30 -33.60 11.83 12.20
N HIS A 31 -32.44 12.27 11.71
CA HIS A 31 -31.27 11.39 11.44
C HIS A 31 -30.16 11.49 12.49
N GLY A 32 -30.15 12.57 13.28
CA GLY A 32 -29.06 12.84 14.22
C GLY A 32 -27.75 13.24 13.53
N GLU A 33 -26.86 13.88 14.29
CA GLU A 33 -25.58 14.37 13.76
C GLU A 33 -24.60 13.27 13.33
N TYR A 34 -24.78 12.04 13.84
CA TYR A 34 -23.86 10.94 13.54
C TYR A 34 -24.04 10.47 12.09
N ASP A 35 -25.28 10.24 11.68
CA ASP A 35 -25.60 9.83 10.31
C ASP A 35 -25.24 10.95 9.34
N GLU A 36 -25.46 12.21 9.71
CA GLU A 36 -25.03 13.35 8.90
C GLU A 36 -23.54 13.31 8.57
N LYS A 37 -22.69 13.14 9.59
CA LYS A 37 -21.24 13.06 9.42
C LYS A 37 -20.83 11.78 8.68
N GLY A 38 -21.62 10.71 8.81
CA GLY A 38 -21.38 9.41 8.19
C GLY A 38 -21.64 9.37 6.69
N ILE A 39 -22.68 10.05 6.20
CA ILE A 39 -23.12 9.99 4.79
C ILE A 39 -22.43 11.02 3.88
N GLN A 40 -21.57 11.88 4.43
CA GLN A 40 -20.86 12.88 3.62
C GLN A 40 -20.02 12.18 2.53
N PRO A 41 -20.09 12.63 1.26
CA PRO A 41 -19.29 12.07 0.19
C PRO A 41 -17.80 12.22 0.47
N LYS A 42 -17.08 11.09 0.59
CA LYS A 42 -15.62 11.08 0.81
C LYS A 42 -14.80 10.87 -0.45
N PHE A 43 -15.43 10.42 -1.53
CA PHE A 43 -14.75 10.10 -2.78
C PHE A 43 -14.24 11.38 -3.46
N ASP A 44 -12.95 11.37 -3.79
CA ASP A 44 -12.30 12.42 -4.56
C ASP A 44 -11.38 11.74 -5.58
N ALA A 45 -11.67 11.94 -6.87
CA ALA A 45 -10.90 11.36 -7.95
C ALA A 45 -9.41 11.77 -7.91
N LYS A 46 -9.10 12.97 -7.37
CA LYS A 46 -7.71 13.45 -7.24
C LYS A 46 -6.94 12.72 -6.14
N LYS A 47 -7.62 12.00 -5.25
CA LYS A 47 -7.01 11.19 -4.19
C LYS A 47 -6.78 9.74 -4.61
N ILE A 48 -7.13 9.36 -5.84
CA ILE A 48 -6.85 8.02 -6.37
C ILE A 48 -5.34 7.83 -6.50
N ARG A 49 -4.82 6.76 -5.90
CA ARG A 49 -3.42 6.35 -6.01
C ARG A 49 -3.32 5.12 -6.90
N ILE A 50 -2.49 5.19 -7.93
CA ILE A 50 -2.27 4.09 -8.88
C ILE A 50 -0.89 3.50 -8.60
N TYR A 51 -0.84 2.25 -8.16
CA TYR A 51 0.41 1.52 -7.90
C TYR A 51 0.69 0.56 -9.05
N SER A 52 1.39 1.02 -10.09
CA SER A 52 1.67 0.24 -11.32
C SER A 52 3.15 -0.09 -11.53
N SER A 53 4.05 0.36 -10.63
CA SER A 53 5.50 0.24 -10.77
C SER A 53 6.07 -1.14 -10.38
N TYR A 54 5.40 -2.22 -10.75
CA TYR A 54 5.78 -3.59 -10.36
C TYR A 54 7.20 -3.98 -10.83
N TRP A 55 7.62 -3.49 -12.01
CA TRP A 55 8.94 -3.70 -12.59
C TRP A 55 10.07 -3.12 -11.73
N ASN A 56 9.80 -2.06 -10.96
CA ASN A 56 10.80 -1.46 -10.08
C ASN A 56 10.86 -2.22 -8.76
N TRP A 57 9.69 -2.54 -8.20
CA TRP A 57 9.59 -3.29 -6.95
C TRP A 57 10.24 -4.68 -7.06
N VAL A 58 10.07 -5.37 -8.18
CA VAL A 58 10.70 -6.69 -8.39
C VAL A 58 12.23 -6.63 -8.36
N MET A 59 12.85 -5.54 -8.84
CA MET A 59 14.30 -5.34 -8.77
C MET A 59 14.78 -5.05 -7.34
N GLN A 60 14.02 -4.21 -6.62
CA GLN A 60 14.29 -3.92 -5.22
C GLN A 60 14.21 -5.19 -4.37
N ASP A 61 13.17 -5.99 -4.58
CA ASP A 61 12.97 -7.25 -3.86
C ASP A 61 14.08 -8.26 -4.19
N ALA A 62 14.51 -8.35 -5.46
CA ALA A 62 15.63 -9.19 -5.89
C ALA A 62 16.96 -8.76 -5.24
N LEU A 63 17.25 -7.46 -5.20
CA LEU A 63 18.43 -6.92 -4.53
C LEU A 63 18.40 -7.20 -3.03
N TYR A 64 17.28 -6.90 -2.37
CA TYR A 64 17.12 -7.06 -0.93
C TYR A 64 17.37 -8.51 -0.50
N TYR A 65 16.72 -9.46 -1.17
CA TYR A 65 16.93 -10.89 -0.92
C TYR A 65 18.40 -11.30 -1.10
N ARG A 66 19.05 -10.86 -2.18
CA ARG A 66 20.48 -11.16 -2.43
C ARG A 66 21.38 -10.57 -1.37
N THR A 67 21.11 -9.35 -0.89
CA THR A 67 21.92 -8.76 0.19
C THR A 67 21.78 -9.54 1.49
N LEU A 68 20.58 -10.00 1.82
CA LEU A 68 20.34 -10.80 3.02
C LEU A 68 20.98 -12.18 2.96
N ALA A 69 20.97 -12.84 1.80
CA ALA A 69 21.69 -14.10 1.59
C ALA A 69 23.21 -13.99 1.80
N THR A 70 23.79 -12.78 1.77
CA THR A 70 25.23 -12.57 2.04
C THR A 70 25.56 -12.29 3.50
N VAL A 71 24.56 -12.09 4.36
CA VAL A 71 24.74 -11.88 5.79
C VAL A 71 24.95 -13.26 6.45
N GLU A 72 26.11 -13.46 7.06
CA GLU A 72 26.44 -14.72 7.74
C GLU A 72 25.49 -14.95 8.92
N GLY A 73 24.85 -16.13 8.97
CA GLY A 73 23.96 -16.53 10.08
C GLY A 73 22.50 -16.80 9.69
N VAL A 74 22.06 -16.45 8.47
CA VAL A 74 20.72 -16.79 7.98
C VAL A 74 20.72 -18.24 7.49
N LYS A 75 20.03 -19.14 8.20
CA LYS A 75 19.87 -20.54 7.78
C LYS A 75 18.63 -20.68 6.91
N ILE A 76 18.82 -21.25 5.72
CA ILE A 76 17.77 -21.57 4.77
C ILE A 76 17.22 -22.99 5.10
N GLY A 77 16.23 -23.10 6.00
CA GLY A 77 15.37 -24.27 6.23
C GLY A 77 13.95 -24.18 5.64
N VAL A 78 13.64 -25.07 4.70
CA VAL A 78 12.36 -25.20 3.98
C VAL A 78 11.15 -25.29 4.94
N SER A 79 10.28 -24.26 4.94
CA SER A 79 8.94 -24.33 5.56
C SER A 79 7.84 -24.53 4.51
N ILE A 80 6.79 -25.26 4.92
CA ILE A 80 5.66 -25.68 4.09
C ILE A 80 4.80 -24.45 3.76
N ILE A 81 4.49 -24.27 2.47
CA ILE A 81 3.73 -23.15 1.93
C ILE A 81 2.29 -23.19 2.45
N ASP A 82 1.95 -22.29 3.38
CA ASP A 82 0.56 -21.93 3.71
C ASP A 82 0.20 -20.63 2.99
N HIS A 83 -0.75 -20.73 2.04
CA HIS A 83 -1.05 -19.67 1.07
C HIS A 83 -1.69 -18.43 1.74
N ASP A 84 -2.26 -18.57 2.94
CA ASP A 84 -2.90 -17.48 3.68
C ASP A 84 -1.93 -16.73 4.61
N SER A 85 -0.81 -17.35 4.98
CA SER A 85 0.21 -16.73 5.84
C SER A 85 1.36 -16.08 5.06
N TYR A 86 1.48 -16.36 3.76
CA TYR A 86 2.49 -15.82 2.84
C TYR A 86 2.71 -14.30 2.94
N LEU A 87 1.64 -13.51 2.89
CA LEU A 87 1.74 -12.04 2.95
C LEU A 87 2.12 -11.55 4.34
N ALA A 88 1.68 -12.25 5.39
CA ALA A 88 2.02 -11.93 6.76
C ALA A 88 3.51 -12.23 7.04
N GLN A 89 4.03 -13.34 6.52
CA GLN A 89 5.45 -13.68 6.59
C GLN A 89 6.31 -12.67 5.82
N MET A 90 5.90 -12.30 4.60
CA MET A 90 6.53 -11.24 3.82
C MET A 90 6.56 -9.89 4.55
N ALA A 91 5.40 -9.44 5.03
CA ALA A 91 5.29 -8.16 5.72
C ALA A 91 6.07 -8.17 7.02
N ALA A 92 6.07 -9.28 7.76
CA ALA A 92 6.90 -9.41 8.94
C ALA A 92 8.38 -9.26 8.54
N PHE A 93 8.84 -9.95 7.49
CA PHE A 93 10.24 -9.95 7.03
C PHE A 93 10.72 -8.55 6.59
N LEU A 94 9.91 -7.86 5.79
CA LEU A 94 10.23 -6.51 5.32
C LEU A 94 10.23 -5.45 6.44
N ASN A 95 9.47 -5.68 7.51
CA ASN A 95 9.38 -4.78 8.65
C ASN A 95 10.30 -5.16 9.82
N THR A 96 11.06 -6.26 9.72
CA THR A 96 12.00 -6.66 10.77
C THR A 96 13.33 -5.94 10.68
N ASP A 97 13.90 -5.67 11.86
CA ASP A 97 15.29 -5.24 11.96
C ASP A 97 16.23 -6.40 11.57
N LEU A 98 17.38 -6.05 11.01
CA LEU A 98 18.36 -7.00 10.47
C LEU A 98 18.87 -8.00 11.51
N THR A 99 18.82 -7.62 12.79
CA THR A 99 19.24 -8.42 13.96
C THR A 99 18.27 -9.56 14.28
N ASP A 100 16.99 -9.41 13.97
CA ASP A 100 15.94 -10.39 14.24
C ASP A 100 15.73 -11.42 13.10
N LEU A 101 16.34 -11.16 11.94
CA LEU A 101 16.24 -12.01 10.74
C LEU A 101 16.96 -13.36 10.87
N VAL A 102 17.80 -13.54 11.89
CA VAL A 102 18.58 -14.77 12.14
C VAL A 102 17.70 -15.98 12.48
N TRP A 103 16.47 -15.76 12.97
CA TRP A 103 15.60 -16.82 13.52
C TRP A 103 14.32 -17.07 12.72
N ARG A 104 14.12 -16.41 11.57
CA ARG A 104 12.85 -16.45 10.85
C ARG A 104 12.91 -17.34 9.60
N GLU A 105 11.79 -17.99 9.29
CA GLU A 105 11.58 -18.90 8.15
C GLU A 105 12.10 -18.35 6.82
N ASP A 106 12.49 -19.28 5.96
CA ASP A 106 13.19 -19.03 4.71
C ASP A 106 12.51 -18.03 3.79
N PRO A 107 13.22 -16.96 3.41
CA PRO A 107 12.75 -16.07 2.36
C PRO A 107 12.52 -16.80 1.03
N ASP A 108 13.25 -17.90 0.77
CA ASP A 108 13.21 -18.61 -0.51
C ASP A 108 11.85 -19.21 -0.89
N THR A 109 11.11 -19.70 0.10
CA THR A 109 9.84 -20.41 -0.12
C THR A 109 8.80 -19.49 -0.75
N TRP A 110 8.81 -18.22 -0.35
CA TRP A 110 7.85 -17.23 -0.83
C TRP A 110 8.44 -16.24 -1.84
N HIS A 111 9.72 -15.89 -1.74
CA HIS A 111 10.37 -14.86 -2.57
C HIS A 111 10.58 -15.32 -4.01
N ARG A 112 11.00 -16.57 -4.21
CA ARG A 112 11.21 -17.10 -5.57
C ARG A 112 9.89 -17.14 -6.38
N PRO A 113 8.78 -17.71 -5.89
CA PRO A 113 7.50 -17.63 -6.59
C PRO A 113 7.02 -16.19 -6.83
N PHE A 114 7.33 -15.26 -5.92
CA PHE A 114 6.98 -13.84 -6.06
C PHE A 114 7.64 -13.18 -7.26
N LEU A 115 8.96 -13.35 -7.38
CA LEU A 115 9.75 -12.81 -8.46
C LEU A 115 9.33 -13.42 -9.79
N CYS A 116 9.07 -14.73 -9.82
CA CYS A 116 8.64 -15.43 -11.03
C CYS A 116 7.25 -15.00 -11.50
N LYS A 117 6.32 -14.66 -10.59
CA LYS A 117 5.01 -14.08 -10.96
C LYS A 117 5.13 -12.68 -11.57
N ARG A 118 6.25 -11.99 -11.37
CA ARG A 118 6.51 -10.62 -11.85
C ARG A 118 7.68 -10.59 -12.83
N TRP A 119 7.90 -11.71 -13.53
CA TRP A 119 9.00 -11.85 -14.45
C TRP A 119 8.96 -10.76 -15.52
N THR A 120 10.09 -10.06 -15.68
CA THR A 120 10.36 -9.13 -16.77
C THR A 120 11.69 -9.54 -17.41
N PRO A 121 11.96 -9.20 -18.68
CA PRO A 121 13.21 -9.59 -19.34
C PRO A 121 14.46 -8.95 -18.69
N GLU A 122 14.32 -7.85 -17.96
CA GLU A 122 15.41 -7.17 -17.25
C GLU A 122 15.77 -7.83 -15.92
N LEU A 123 14.80 -8.54 -15.31
CA LEU A 123 14.98 -9.25 -14.05
C LEU A 123 16.11 -10.29 -14.11
N PRO A 124 16.14 -11.24 -15.08
CA PRO A 124 17.22 -12.22 -15.16
C PRO A 124 18.59 -11.56 -15.31
N ALA A 125 18.73 -10.54 -16.18
CA ALA A 125 19.99 -9.81 -16.36
C ALA A 125 20.49 -9.17 -15.06
N THR A 126 19.58 -8.59 -14.26
CA THR A 126 19.92 -8.01 -12.96
C THR A 126 20.34 -9.09 -11.97
N THR A 127 19.61 -10.20 -11.91
CA THR A 127 19.95 -11.31 -11.02
C THR A 127 21.28 -11.98 -11.39
N GLU A 128 21.58 -12.14 -12.68
CA GLU A 128 22.84 -12.68 -13.19
C GLU A 128 24.02 -11.78 -12.80
N PHE A 129 23.89 -10.47 -12.96
CA PHE A 129 24.91 -9.52 -12.52
C PHE A 129 25.19 -9.62 -11.01
N LEU A 130 24.13 -9.71 -10.20
CA LEU A 130 24.25 -9.84 -8.74
C LEU A 130 24.93 -11.16 -8.34
N VAL A 131 24.61 -12.26 -9.03
CA VAL A 131 25.24 -13.57 -8.84
C VAL A 131 26.72 -13.52 -9.21
N ALA A 132 27.05 -13.02 -10.40
CA ALA A 132 28.44 -12.89 -10.86
C ALA A 132 29.29 -12.05 -9.88
N ARG A 133 28.69 -11.01 -9.29
CA ARG A 133 29.35 -10.19 -8.27
C ARG A 133 29.56 -10.95 -6.95
N GLN A 134 28.65 -11.81 -6.54
CA GLN A 134 28.81 -12.65 -5.34
C GLN A 134 29.87 -13.73 -5.54
N GLN A 135 29.91 -14.36 -6.72
CA GLN A 135 30.96 -15.31 -7.11
C GLN A 135 32.34 -14.67 -7.05
N ALA A 136 32.48 -13.44 -7.57
CA ALA A 136 33.73 -12.69 -7.47
C ALA A 136 34.16 -12.38 -6.02
N LEU A 137 33.22 -12.36 -5.08
CA LEU A 137 33.46 -12.19 -3.64
C LEU A 137 33.64 -13.52 -2.89
N GLY A 138 33.63 -14.66 -3.58
CA GLY A 138 33.83 -15.99 -2.98
C GLY A 138 32.65 -16.49 -2.14
N LYS A 139 31.44 -15.93 -2.30
CA LYS A 139 30.22 -16.40 -1.60
C LYS A 139 29.49 -17.46 -2.43
N SER A 140 28.84 -18.42 -1.76
CA SER A 140 28.13 -19.53 -2.41
C SER A 140 26.92 -19.06 -3.21
N ASP A 141 26.72 -19.68 -4.37
CA ASP A 141 25.64 -19.34 -5.30
C ASP A 141 24.29 -19.93 -4.90
N LEU A 142 23.25 -19.11 -4.96
CA LEU A 142 21.88 -19.59 -5.12
C LEU A 142 21.44 -19.30 -6.56
N PRO A 143 21.28 -20.30 -7.44
CA PRO A 143 20.82 -20.07 -8.79
C PRO A 143 19.39 -19.51 -8.77
N PHE A 144 19.17 -18.36 -9.42
CA PHE A 144 17.83 -17.84 -9.66
C PHE A 144 17.33 -18.42 -10.97
N ASN A 145 16.42 -19.40 -10.89
CA ASN A 145 15.68 -19.87 -12.04
C ASN A 145 14.18 -19.86 -11.70
N CYS A 146 13.37 -19.34 -12.61
CA CYS A 146 11.95 -19.63 -12.67
C CYS A 146 11.81 -20.95 -13.46
#